data_AF-K1SC67-F1
#
_entry.id   AF-K1SC67-F1
#
_cell.length_a   1.000
_cell.length_b   1.000
_cell.length_c   1.000
_cell.angle_alpha   90.00
_cell.angle_beta   90.00
_cell.angle_gamma   90.00
#
_symmetry.space_group_name_H-M   'P 1'
#
loop_
_entity.id
_entity.type
_entity.pdbx_description
1 polymer ?
#
loop_
_entity_poly.entity_id
_entity_poly.type
_entity_poly.pdbx_seq_one_letter_code
_entity_poly.pdbx_strand_id
1 'polypeptide(L)'
;MTEIATSIKMSNKKNMTDINIICEEIFGVILNKLYGLNLVSVSMEFSSNFIAVDLVDYEKRVAYQVTSQDKRDKILSTIDKFNKSDLSDKVDQLQFLILSSRKHKYRGADKIPLKNGNDFFVFATYNEF
;
A
#
# COMPACT_ATOMS: atom_id res chain seq x y z
N MET A 1 -11.57 18.43 -4.58
CA MET A 1 -12.55 17.70 -5.42
C MET A 1 -12.14 17.71 -6.88
N THR A 2 -11.70 18.85 -7.44
CA THR A 2 -11.29 18.98 -8.85
C THR A 2 -10.04 18.17 -9.22
N GLU A 3 -9.01 18.12 -8.37
CA GLU A 3 -7.79 17.32 -8.64
C GLU A 3 -8.07 15.82 -8.74
N ILE A 4 -8.81 15.27 -7.78
CA ILE A 4 -9.19 13.85 -7.75
C ILE A 4 -9.99 13.49 -9.01
N ALA A 5 -10.95 14.34 -9.41
CA ALA A 5 -11.75 14.14 -10.61
C ALA A 5 -10.92 14.21 -11.91
N THR A 6 -9.91 15.09 -11.95
CA THR A 6 -8.98 15.23 -13.09
C THR A 6 -8.08 14.00 -13.21
N SER A 7 -7.51 13.52 -12.10
CA SER A 7 -6.71 12.29 -12.07
C SER A 7 -7.54 11.09 -12.53
N ILE A 8 -8.78 10.95 -12.06
CA ILE A 8 -9.71 9.88 -12.50
C ILE A 8 -10.00 9.95 -14.01
N LYS A 9 -10.20 11.15 -14.57
CA LYS A 9 -10.47 11.31 -16.02
C LYS A 9 -9.27 10.97 -16.90
N MET A 10 -8.05 11.35 -16.50
CA MET A 10 -6.82 11.00 -17.22
C MET A 10 -6.53 9.50 -17.19
N SER A 11 -7.02 8.83 -16.15
CA SER A 11 -6.74 7.44 -15.83
C SER A 11 -7.55 6.40 -16.63
N ASN A 12 -8.77 6.74 -17.05
CA ASN A 12 -9.70 5.82 -17.71
C ASN A 12 -9.29 5.32 -19.12
N LYS A 13 -8.09 5.62 -19.61
CA LYS A 13 -7.68 5.36 -20.99
C LYS A 13 -6.50 4.38 -21.16
N LYS A 14 -6.08 3.65 -20.12
CA LYS A 14 -4.80 2.93 -20.13
C LYS A 14 -4.84 1.51 -19.52
N ASN A 15 -3.81 0.71 -19.82
CA ASN A 15 -3.76 -0.76 -19.65
C ASN A 15 -3.68 -1.21 -18.18
N MET A 16 -3.69 -2.53 -17.91
CA MET A 16 -3.67 -3.11 -16.54
C MET A 16 -2.47 -2.70 -15.67
N THR A 17 -1.33 -2.34 -16.25
CA THR A 17 -0.20 -1.81 -15.46
C THR A 17 -0.45 -0.35 -15.07
N ASP A 18 -1.06 0.42 -15.97
CA ASP A 18 -1.41 1.81 -15.72
C ASP A 18 -2.48 1.94 -14.63
N ILE A 19 -3.45 1.01 -14.55
CA ILE A 19 -4.53 1.11 -13.54
C ILE A 19 -4.03 0.96 -12.11
N ASN A 20 -2.99 0.15 -11.86
CA ASN A 20 -2.41 0.03 -10.52
C ASN A 20 -1.70 1.32 -10.12
N ILE A 21 -0.91 1.90 -11.02
CA ILE A 21 -0.22 3.20 -10.80
C ILE A 21 -1.26 4.30 -10.53
N ILE A 22 -2.36 4.31 -11.29
CA ILE A 22 -3.49 5.21 -11.09
C ILE A 22 -4.11 5.05 -9.69
N CYS A 23 -4.33 3.81 -9.26
CA CYS A 23 -4.86 3.52 -7.94
C CYS A 23 -3.90 4.02 -6.85
N GLU A 24 -2.59 3.81 -7.00
CA GLU A 24 -1.58 4.33 -6.07
C GLU A 24 -1.66 5.85 -5.94
N GLU A 25 -1.73 6.58 -7.05
CA GLU A 25 -1.84 8.05 -7.03
C GLU A 25 -3.14 8.52 -6.35
N ILE A 26 -4.28 7.94 -6.71
CA ILE A 26 -5.59 8.33 -6.17
C ILE A 26 -5.64 8.03 -4.66
N PHE A 27 -5.26 6.81 -4.26
CA PHE A 27 -5.32 6.40 -2.87
C PHE A 27 -4.25 7.08 -2.02
N GLY A 28 -3.07 7.38 -2.55
CA GLY A 28 -2.08 8.21 -1.88
C GLY A 28 -2.65 9.59 -1.52
N VAL A 29 -3.29 10.27 -2.48
CA VAL A 29 -3.94 11.58 -2.23
C VAL A 29 -5.05 11.48 -1.19
N ILE A 30 -5.90 10.43 -1.27
CA ILE A 30 -7.01 10.23 -0.32
C ILE A 30 -6.47 9.96 1.09
N LEU A 31 -5.54 9.02 1.24
CA LEU A 31 -4.96 8.64 2.53
C LEU A 31 -4.20 9.81 3.16
N ASN A 32 -3.45 10.58 2.37
CA ASN A 32 -2.78 11.80 2.83
C ASN A 32 -3.78 12.80 3.42
N LYS A 33 -4.91 13.03 2.74
CA LYS A 33 -5.95 13.96 3.22
C LYS A 33 -6.71 13.43 4.44
N LEU A 34 -7.03 12.14 4.49
CA LEU A 34 -7.84 11.56 5.56
C LEU A 34 -7.06 11.38 6.86
N TYR A 35 -5.79 10.98 6.76
CA TYR A 35 -4.96 10.61 7.92
C TYR A 35 -3.80 11.58 8.16
N GLY A 36 -3.73 12.67 7.40
CA GLY A 36 -2.64 13.66 7.46
C GLY A 36 -1.28 13.05 7.16
N LEU A 37 -1.22 12.09 6.24
CA LEU A 37 0.03 11.43 5.82
C LEU A 37 0.71 12.20 4.69
N ASN A 38 1.98 11.88 4.45
CA ASN A 38 2.82 12.35 3.36
C ASN A 38 3.30 11.16 2.51
N LEU A 39 2.36 10.32 2.06
CA LEU A 39 2.63 9.15 1.23
C LEU A 39 3.18 9.55 -0.14
N VAL A 40 4.29 8.93 -0.52
CA VAL A 40 4.93 9.01 -1.83
C VAL A 40 5.02 7.63 -2.48
N SER A 41 4.94 7.56 -3.80
CA SER A 41 5.04 6.29 -4.53
C SER A 41 6.47 5.77 -4.55
N VAL A 42 6.65 4.52 -4.12
CA VAL A 42 7.95 3.85 -4.07
C VAL A 42 8.45 3.51 -5.47
N SER A 43 7.54 3.16 -6.39
CA SER A 43 7.89 2.85 -7.77
C SER A 43 8.48 4.05 -8.53
N MET A 44 8.15 5.28 -8.11
CA MET A 44 8.78 6.51 -8.61
C MET A 44 10.15 6.79 -7.98
N GLU A 45 10.42 6.33 -6.77
CA GLU A 45 11.69 6.59 -6.06
C GLU A 45 12.77 5.52 -6.29
N PHE A 46 12.38 4.27 -6.52
CA PHE A 46 13.31 3.15 -6.63
C PHE A 46 13.13 2.40 -7.95
N SER A 47 14.21 2.22 -8.70
CA SER A 47 14.22 1.49 -9.98
C SER A 47 14.20 -0.04 -9.84
N SER A 48 14.05 -0.57 -8.62
CA SER A 48 14.10 -2.01 -8.36
C SER A 48 12.69 -2.58 -8.12
N ASN A 49 12.34 -3.59 -8.92
CA ASN A 49 11.16 -4.46 -8.76
C ASN A 49 11.13 -5.27 -7.44
N PHE A 50 12.01 -4.94 -6.48
CA PHE A 50 12.23 -5.70 -5.26
C PHE A 50 11.43 -5.16 -4.08
N ILE A 51 10.93 -3.93 -4.16
CA ILE A 51 10.15 -3.34 -3.08
C ILE A 51 8.69 -3.81 -3.19
N ALA A 52 8.18 -4.34 -2.09
CA ALA A 52 6.89 -5.03 -2.04
C ALA A 52 5.73 -4.12 -1.67
N VAL A 53 5.92 -2.80 -1.66
CA VAL A 53 4.91 -1.85 -1.19
C VAL A 53 4.89 -0.67 -2.16
N ASP A 54 3.73 -0.03 -2.28
CA ASP A 54 3.50 0.94 -3.36
C ASP A 54 3.66 2.38 -2.87
N LEU A 55 3.27 2.66 -1.61
CA LEU A 55 3.30 3.99 -1.02
C LEU A 55 4.03 3.97 0.32
N VAL A 56 4.79 5.03 0.63
CA VAL A 56 5.52 5.19 1.89
C VAL A 56 5.43 6.63 2.40
N ASP A 57 5.25 6.78 3.71
CA ASP A 57 5.49 8.02 4.44
C ASP A 57 6.65 7.76 5.39
N TYR A 58 7.80 8.36 5.11
CA TYR A 58 9.02 8.19 5.91
C TYR A 58 8.97 8.97 7.22
N GLU A 59 8.21 10.07 7.29
CA GLU A 59 8.11 10.89 8.50
C GLU A 59 7.28 10.16 9.56
N LYS A 60 6.14 9.60 9.14
CA LYS A 60 5.27 8.79 10.00
C LYS A 60 5.64 7.30 9.99
N ARG A 61 6.66 6.93 9.23
CA ARG A 61 7.24 5.58 9.19
C ARG A 61 6.18 4.52 8.88
N VAL A 62 5.28 4.80 7.93
CA VAL A 62 4.21 3.89 7.49
C VAL A 62 4.29 3.62 5.99
N ALA A 63 4.07 2.38 5.60
CA ALA A 63 4.00 1.95 4.22
C ALA A 63 2.61 1.35 3.89
N TYR A 64 2.20 1.44 2.63
CA TYR A 64 0.97 0.84 2.13
C TYR A 64 1.26 -0.02 0.91
N GLN A 65 0.74 -1.24 0.91
CA GLN A 65 0.53 -2.03 -0.29
C GLN A 65 -0.94 -1.89 -0.68
N VAL A 66 -1.18 -1.35 -1.86
CA VAL A 66 -2.47 -1.28 -2.53
C VAL A 66 -2.62 -2.53 -3.38
N THR A 67 -3.68 -3.32 -3.17
CA THR A 67 -3.86 -4.55 -3.94
C THR A 67 -5.33 -4.93 -4.09
N SER A 68 -5.69 -5.53 -5.23
CA SER A 68 -7.00 -6.18 -5.41
C SER A 68 -7.00 -7.65 -5.00
N GLN A 69 -5.82 -8.21 -4.68
CA GLN A 69 -5.67 -9.61 -4.31
C GLN A 69 -5.73 -9.78 -2.78
N ASP A 70 -6.70 -10.56 -2.31
CA ASP A 70 -6.94 -10.83 -0.90
C ASP A 70 -6.42 -12.20 -0.44
N LYS A 71 -5.63 -12.89 -1.27
CA LYS A 71 -5.08 -14.22 -0.92
C LYS A 71 -4.00 -14.11 0.15
N ARG A 72 -4.04 -15.01 1.14
CA ARG A 72 -3.11 -14.99 2.29
C ARG A 72 -1.66 -15.14 1.85
N ASP A 73 -1.41 -16.00 0.86
CA ASP A 73 -0.07 -16.21 0.31
C ASP A 73 0.53 -14.94 -0.30
N LYS A 74 -0.32 -14.09 -0.91
CA LYS A 74 0.11 -12.81 -1.47
C LYS A 74 0.52 -11.85 -0.36
N ILE A 75 -0.27 -11.75 0.70
CA ILE A 75 0.03 -10.92 1.88
C ILE A 75 1.33 -11.39 2.52
N LEU A 76 1.46 -12.68 2.83
CA LEU A 76 2.67 -13.27 3.41
C LEU A 76 3.91 -13.06 2.53
N SER A 77 3.77 -13.22 1.21
CA SER A 77 4.86 -12.96 0.27
C SER A 77 5.26 -11.49 0.25
N THR A 78 4.31 -10.56 0.31
CA THR A 78 4.61 -9.12 0.41
C THR A 78 5.35 -8.81 1.71
N ILE A 79 4.93 -9.37 2.84
CA ILE A 79 5.60 -9.20 4.14
C ILE A 79 7.04 -9.76 4.09
N ASP A 80 7.25 -10.96 3.55
CA ASP A 80 8.59 -11.55 3.44
C ASP A 80 9.52 -10.70 2.57
N LYS A 81 9.04 -10.19 1.43
CA LYS A 81 9.81 -9.30 0.56
C LYS A 81 10.12 -7.97 1.24
N PHE A 82 9.14 -7.39 1.93
CA PHE A 82 9.32 -6.16 2.68
C PHE A 82 10.39 -6.32 3.77
N ASN A 83 10.33 -7.42 4.54
CA ASN A 83 11.33 -7.76 5.58
C ASN A 83 12.75 -8.02 5.04
N LYS A 84 12.87 -8.27 3.74
CA LYS A 84 14.16 -8.45 3.05
C LYS A 84 14.66 -7.17 2.37
N SER A 85 13.86 -6.11 2.40
CA SER A 85 14.19 -4.82 1.79
C SER A 85 14.73 -3.83 2.83
N ASP A 86 15.56 -2.90 2.39
CA ASP A 86 16.07 -1.79 3.21
C ASP A 86 14.96 -0.86 3.72
N LEU A 87 13.76 -0.98 3.14
CA LEU A 87 12.60 -0.23 3.58
C LEU A 87 12.14 -0.65 4.98
N SER A 88 12.35 -1.92 5.35
CA SER A 88 11.96 -2.43 6.68
C SER A 88 12.64 -1.71 7.85
N ASP A 89 13.78 -1.05 7.63
CA ASP A 89 14.45 -0.23 8.65
C ASP A 89 13.89 1.21 8.72
N LYS A 90 13.23 1.65 7.65
CA LYS A 90 12.75 3.02 7.48
C LYS A 90 11.29 3.21 7.91
N VAL A 91 10.53 2.13 8.06
CA VAL A 91 9.12 2.16 8.43
C VAL A 91 8.80 1.15 9.52
N ASP A 92 7.86 1.49 10.39
CA ASP A 92 7.44 0.67 11.54
C ASP A 92 6.13 -0.07 11.29
N GLN A 93 5.35 0.36 10.29
CA GLN A 93 4.05 -0.20 9.95
C GLN A 93 3.92 -0.40 8.43
N LEU A 94 3.36 -1.52 7.98
CA LEU A 94 2.78 -1.63 6.63
C LEU A 94 1.33 -2.07 6.67
N GLN A 95 0.53 -1.35 5.92
CA GLN A 95 -0.91 -1.52 5.83
C GLN A 95 -1.25 -2.05 4.44
N PHE A 96 -2.25 -2.93 4.38
CA PHE A 96 -2.76 -3.47 3.13
C PHE A 96 -4.10 -2.79 2.82
N LEU A 97 -4.10 -1.97 1.78
CA LEU A 97 -5.32 -1.42 1.22
C LEU A 97 -5.87 -2.41 0.20
N ILE A 98 -6.87 -3.19 0.59
CA ILE A 98 -7.44 -4.25 -0.25
C ILE A 98 -8.64 -3.71 -1.04
N LEU A 99 -8.45 -3.48 -2.34
CA LEU A 99 -9.45 -3.01 -3.28
C LEU A 99 -10.23 -4.20 -3.85
N SER A 100 -11.11 -4.79 -3.05
CA SER A 100 -11.95 -5.92 -3.47
C SER A 100 -13.40 -5.69 -3.10
N SER A 101 -14.32 -6.09 -3.99
CA SER A 101 -15.75 -6.13 -3.70
C SER A 101 -16.14 -7.28 -2.77
N ARG A 102 -15.23 -8.24 -2.54
CA ARG A 102 -15.46 -9.39 -1.65
C ARG A 102 -14.93 -9.09 -0.25
N LYS A 103 -15.74 -9.40 0.77
CA LYS A 103 -15.28 -9.36 2.17
C LYS A 103 -14.10 -10.32 2.36
N HIS A 104 -12.97 -9.79 2.79
CA HIS A 104 -11.80 -10.58 3.14
C HIS A 104 -11.91 -11.13 4.58
N LYS A 105 -11.19 -12.22 4.87
CA LYS A 105 -11.23 -12.89 6.19
C LYS A 105 -10.25 -12.29 7.22
N TYR A 106 -9.43 -11.30 6.86
CA TYR A 106 -8.46 -10.70 7.78
C TYR A 106 -9.14 -9.85 8.85
N ARG A 107 -8.77 -10.06 10.11
CA ARG A 107 -9.29 -9.34 11.27
C ARG A 107 -8.15 -8.52 11.90
N GLY A 108 -7.75 -7.45 11.22
CA GLY A 108 -7.09 -6.24 11.75
C GLY A 108 -5.88 -6.31 12.71
N ALA A 109 -5.32 -7.45 13.07
CA ALA A 109 -4.27 -7.51 14.09
C ALA A 109 -3.35 -8.73 13.98
N ASP A 110 -3.09 -9.22 12.76
CA ASP A 110 -2.02 -10.21 12.59
C ASP A 110 -0.68 -9.50 12.89
N LYS A 111 -0.12 -9.78 14.06
CA LYS A 111 1.21 -9.31 14.47
C LYS A 111 2.26 -10.20 13.81
N ILE A 112 3.21 -9.58 13.12
CA ILE A 112 4.31 -10.31 12.49
C ILE A 112 5.63 -9.75 13.02
N PRO A 113 6.48 -10.58 13.62
CA PRO A 113 7.76 -10.10 14.11
C PRO A 113 8.65 -9.67 12.94
N LEU A 114 9.21 -8.47 13.02
CA LEU A 114 10.18 -7.96 12.07
C LEU A 114 11.59 -8.38 12.47
N LYS A 115 12.49 -8.46 11.48
CA LYS A 115 13.91 -8.78 11.70
C LYS A 115 14.63 -7.77 12.59
N ASN A 116 14.18 -6.52 12.62
CA ASN A 116 14.75 -5.44 13.44
C ASN A 116 14.23 -5.42 14.89
N GLY A 117 13.39 -6.39 15.28
CA GLY A 117 12.83 -6.49 16.62
C GLY A 117 11.53 -5.70 16.84
N ASN A 118 11.03 -4.99 15.83
CA ASN A 118 9.74 -4.31 15.89
C ASN A 118 8.58 -5.28 15.58
N ASP A 119 7.40 -4.96 16.09
CA ASP A 119 6.16 -5.65 15.75
C ASP A 119 5.51 -4.99 14.54
N PHE A 120 5.22 -5.79 13.52
CA PHE A 120 4.47 -5.37 12.37
C PHE A 120 2.98 -5.61 12.53
N PHE A 121 2.17 -4.61 12.21
CA PHE A 121 0.71 -4.73 12.26
C PHE A 121 0.12 -4.75 10.86
N VAL A 122 -0.43 -5.90 10.46
CA VAL A 122 -1.20 -6.00 9.21
C VAL A 122 -2.59 -5.40 9.43
N PHE A 123 -2.79 -4.18 8.92
CA PHE A 123 -4.12 -3.59 8.79
C PHE A 123 -4.62 -3.81 7.37
N ALA A 124 -5.59 -4.72 7.21
CA ALA A 124 -6.32 -4.90 5.96
C ALA A 124 -7.60 -4.06 6.02
N THR A 125 -7.72 -3.07 5.15
CA THR A 125 -8.95 -2.30 5.00
C THR A 125 -9.79 -2.86 3.85
N TYR A 126 -11.07 -3.08 4.14
CA TYR A 126 -12.09 -3.43 3.16
C TYR A 126 -12.85 -2.15 2.80
N ASN A 127 -12.96 -1.87 1.52
CA ASN A 127 -13.76 -0.76 1.01
C ASN A 127 -14.87 -1.32 0.12
N GLU A 128 -16.13 -1.07 0.51
CA GLU A 128 -17.27 -1.18 -0.40
C GLU A 128 -17.24 0.09 -1.27
N PHE A 129 -16.65 0.02 -2.46
CA PHE A 129 -16.82 1.04 -3.49
C PHE A 129 -18.07 0.76 -4.31
#